data_AF-A0A973V1V1-F1
#
_entry.id   AF-A0A973V1V1-F1
#
_cell.length_a   1.000
_cell.length_b   1.000
_cell.length_c   1.000
_cell.angle_alpha   90.00
_cell.angle_beta   90.00
_cell.angle_gamma   90.00
#
_symmetry.space_group_name_H-M   'P 1'
#
loop_
_entity.id
_entity.type
_entity.pdbx_description
1 polymer ?
#
loop_
_entity_poly.entity_id
_entity_poly.type
_entity_poly.pdbx_seq_one_letter_code
_entity_poly.pdbx_strand_id
1 'polypeptide(L)' 'MVKDLGKAAWRRSTKCESAACVEIADLGDDVALRNSTDPGRNVVFSREDWRSFVAGVRAGEFDRQAG' A
#
# COMPACT_ATOMS: atom_id res chain seq x y z
N MET A 1 -9.64 -15.03 3.83
CA MET A 1 -8.80 -15.78 2.88
C MET A 1 -7.53 -14.97 2.63
N VAL A 2 -6.36 -15.58 2.72
CA VAL A 2 -5.11 -14.93 2.28
C VAL A 2 -5.08 -15.01 0.76
N LYS A 3 -5.03 -13.86 0.06
CA LYS A 3 -4.84 -13.84 -1.40
C LYS A 3 -3.38 -14.20 -1.70
N ASP A 4 -3.15 -15.10 -2.66
CA ASP A 4 -1.80 -15.35 -3.18
C ASP A 4 -1.35 -14.16 -4.03
N LEU A 5 -0.35 -13.43 -3.54
CA LEU A 5 0.19 -12.24 -4.19
C LEU A 5 1.52 -12.51 -4.90
N GLY A 6 1.96 -13.78 -5.00
CA GLY A 6 3.25 -14.15 -5.60
C GLY A 6 3.38 -13.74 -7.06
N LYS A 7 2.26 -13.58 -7.77
CA LYS A 7 2.21 -13.13 -9.17
C LYS A 7 1.70 -11.70 -9.36
N ALA A 8 1.49 -10.96 -8.27
CA ALA A 8 0.96 -9.60 -8.36
C ALA A 8 1.98 -8.65 -9.02
N ALA A 9 1.49 -7.75 -9.88
CA ALA A 9 2.31 -6.76 -10.57
C ALA A 9 2.59 -5.57 -9.63
N TRP A 10 3.64 -5.70 -8.81
CA TRP A 10 4.01 -4.68 -7.85
C TRP A 10 4.62 -3.44 -8.51
N ARG A 11 4.07 -2.28 -8.16
CA ARG A 11 4.53 -0.96 -8.56
C ARG A 11 5.12 -0.24 -7.36
N ARG A 12 6.40 0.11 -7.45
CA ARG A 12 7.12 0.86 -6.42
C ARG A 12 6.81 2.36 -6.52
N SER A 13 6.73 3.02 -5.37
CA SER A 13 6.61 4.48 -5.30
C SER A 13 7.80 5.17 -5.97
N THR A 14 7.53 6.17 -6.80
CA THR A 14 8.55 7.02 -7.43
C THR A 14 9.19 8.01 -6.45
N LYS A 15 8.60 8.19 -5.26
CA LYS A 15 9.13 9.04 -4.19
C LYS A 15 10.02 8.27 -3.20
N CYS A 16 10.30 7.01 -3.48
CA CYS A 16 11.19 6.24 -2.62
C CYS A 16 12.65 6.55 -2.96
N GLU A 17 13.36 7.13 -2.00
CA GLU A 17 14.80 7.44 -2.13
C GLU A 17 15.68 6.52 -1.27
N SER A 18 15.07 5.69 -0.41
CA SER A 18 15.76 4.80 0.53
C SER A 18 15.32 3.34 0.38
N ALA A 19 15.74 2.46 1.30
CA ALA A 19 15.53 1.02 1.16
C ALA A 19 14.07 0.56 1.40
N ALA A 20 13.30 1.27 2.23
CA ALA A 20 11.96 0.88 2.68
C ALA A 20 10.86 1.57 1.86
N CYS A 21 10.67 1.11 0.63
CA CYS A 21 9.70 1.68 -0.30
C CYS A 21 8.30 1.12 -0.09
N VAL A 22 7.30 1.99 -0.24
CA VAL A 22 5.92 1.54 -0.43
C VAL A 22 5.77 0.98 -1.85
N GLU A 23 5.22 -0.22 -1.94
CA GLU A 23 4.82 -0.86 -3.19
C GLU A 23 3.33 -1.19 -3.15
N ILE A 24 2.66 -1.03 -4.30
CA ILE A 24 1.24 -1.37 -4.45
C ILE A 24 1.05 -2.33 -5.62
N ALA A 25 0.02 -3.18 -5.56
CA ALA A 25 -0.42 -4.00 -6.68
C ALA A 25 -1.93 -3.90 -6.86
N ASP A 26 -2.36 -3.70 -8.11
CA ASP A 26 -3.76 -3.78 -8.50
C ASP A 26 -4.14 -5.27 -8.67
N LEU A 27 -5.20 -5.69 -7.99
CA LEU A 27 -5.71 -7.06 -7.99
C LEU A 27 -7.13 -7.16 -8.58
N GLY A 28 -7.56 -6.14 -9.33
CA GLY A 28 -8.94 -5.98 -9.80
C GLY A 28 -9.80 -5.26 -8.75
N ASP A 29 -10.57 -6.03 -7.98
CA ASP A 29 -11.49 -5.51 -6.96
C ASP A 29 -10.77 -5.02 -5.69
N ASP A 30 -9.49 -5.39 -5.55
CA ASP A 30 -8.67 -5.06 -4.39
C ASP A 30 -7.36 -4.38 -4.79
N VAL A 31 -6.73 -3.75 -3.80
CA VAL A 31 -5.38 -3.20 -3.89
C VAL A 31 -4.55 -3.75 -2.74
N ALA A 32 -3.38 -4.32 -3.05
CA ALA A 32 -2.41 -4.71 -2.03
C ALA A 32 -1.36 -3.62 -1.83
N LEU A 33 -0.95 -3.41 -0.59
CA LEU A 33 0.13 -2.52 -0.17
C LEU A 33 1.14 -3.30 0.65
N ARG A 34 2.43 -3.05 0.42
CA ARG A 34 3.53 -3.63 1.22
C ARG A 34 4.73 -2.69 1.32
N ASN A 35 5.66 -3.06 2.19
CA ASN A 35 7.01 -2.50 2.22
C ASN A 35 7.95 -3.40 1.41
N SER A 36 8.78 -2.81 0.55
CA SER A 36 9.76 -3.53 -0.26
C SER A 36 10.77 -4.35 0.55
N THR A 37 11.05 -3.97 1.81
CA THR A 37 11.98 -4.73 2.68
C THR A 37 11.30 -5.87 3.44
N ASP A 38 9.97 -5.94 3.44
CA ASP A 38 9.21 -7.01 4.08
C ASP A 38 8.07 -7.48 3.15
N PRO A 39 8.39 -8.12 2.01
CA PRO A 39 7.40 -8.44 0.99
C PRO A 39 6.37 -9.49 1.42
N GLY A 40 6.66 -10.25 2.49
CA GLY A 40 5.75 -11.24 3.05
C GLY A 40 4.62 -10.61 3.87
N ARG A 41 4.80 -9.39 4.37
CA ARG A 41 3.78 -8.64 5.11
C ARG A 41 3.11 -7.61 4.20
N ASN A 42 1.84 -7.83 3.93
CA ASN A 42 1.02 -6.98 3.07
C ASN A 42 -0.34 -6.72 3.70
N VAL A 43 -0.95 -5.61 3.30
CA VAL A 43 -2.33 -5.25 3.61
C VAL A 43 -3.11 -5.23 2.31
N VAL A 44 -4.27 -5.88 2.28
CA VAL A 44 -5.16 -5.87 1.12
C VAL A 44 -6.40 -5.05 1.46
N PHE A 45 -6.67 -4.05 0.63
CA PHE A 45 -7.83 -3.18 0.71
C PHE A 45 -8.83 -3.56 -0.37
N SER A 46 -10.12 -3.46 -0.07
CA SER A 46 -11.12 -3.33 -1.14
C SER A 46 -10.85 -2.05 -1.94
N ARG A 47 -11.33 -1.98 -3.19
CA ARG A 47 -11.19 -0.75 -3.98
C ARG A 47 -11.90 0.44 -3.35
N GLU A 48 -12.93 0.22 -2.53
CA GLU A 48 -13.59 1.28 -1.76
C GLU A 48 -12.72 1.77 -0.60
N ASP A 49 -12.23 0.84 0.24
CA ASP A 49 -11.37 1.19 1.36
C ASP A 49 -10.07 1.85 0.90
N TRP A 50 -9.53 1.42 -0.25
CA TRP A 50 -8.36 2.04 -0.85
C TRP A 50 -8.61 3.51 -1.21
N ARG A 51 -9.78 3.84 -1.77
CA ARG A 51 -10.12 5.25 -2.07
C ARG A 51 -10.21 6.07 -0.80
N SER A 52 -10.87 5.55 0.23
CA SER A 52 -11.00 6.21 1.54
C SER A 52 -9.64 6.41 2.20
N PHE A 53 -8.80 5.38 2.20
CA PHE A 53 -7.43 5.44 2.72
C PHE A 53 -6.59 6.52 2.00
N VAL A 54 -6.61 6.55 0.67
CA VAL A 54 -5.89 7.56 -0.11
C VAL A 54 -6.42 8.97 0.16
N ALA A 55 -7.75 9.13 0.34
CA ALA A 55 -8.34 10.41 0.71
C ALA A 55 -7.84 10.89 2.09
N GLY A 56 -7.82 10.01 3.10
CA GLY A 56 -7.28 10.31 4.43
C GLY A 56 -5.80 10.67 4.41
N VAL A 57 -4.97 9.91 3.66
CA VAL A 57 -3.54 10.25 3.45
C VAL A 57 -3.38 11.64 2.85
N ARG A 58 -4.18 12.01 1.84
CA ARG A 58 -4.12 13.35 1.23
C ARG A 58 -4.61 14.45 2.16
N ALA A 59 -5.51 14.13 3.08
CA ALA A 59 -6.00 15.04 4.10
C ALA A 59 -5.03 15.20 5.29
N GLY A 60 -3.91 14.46 5.29
CA GLY A 60 -2.94 14.47 6.40
C GLY A 60 -3.44 13.73 7.64
N GLU A 61 -4.46 12.88 7.54
CA GLU A 61 -5.05 12.16 8.69
C GLU A 61 -4.02 11.27 9.41
N PHE A 62 -3.03 10.78 8.66
CA PHE A 62 -1.98 9.89 9.16
C PHE A 62 -0.64 10.60 9.39
N ASP A 63 -0.59 11.92 9.19
CA ASP A 63 0.58 12.71 9.59
C ASP A 63 0.58 12.72 11.11
N ARG A 64 1.46 11.93 11.73
CA ARG A 64 1.62 11.97 13.18
C ARG A 64 1.82 13.43 13.59
N GLN A 65 0.92 13.97 14.39
CA GLN A 65 1.21 15.17 15.17
C GLN A 65 2.49 14.87 15.95
N ALA A 66 3.54 15.64 15.70
CA ALA A 66 4.72 15.62 16.53
C ALA A 66 4.26 15.96 17.95
N GLY A 67 4.34 14.98 18.85
CA GLY A 67 4.49 15.26 20.27
C GLY A 67 5.90 15.74 20.54
#